data_AF-A0A355RAT3-F1
#
_entry.id   AF-A0A355RAT3-F1
#
_cell.length_a   1.000
_cell.length_b   1.000
_cell.length_c   1.000
_cell.angle_alpha   90.00
_cell.angle_beta   90.00
_cell.angle_gamma   90.00
#
_symmetry.space_group_name_H-M   'P 1'
#
loop_
_entity.id
_entity.type
_entity.pdbx_description
1 polymer ?
#
loop_
_entity_poly.entity_id
_entity_poly.type
_entity_poly.pdbx_seq_one_letter_code
_entity_poly.pdbx_strand_id
1 'polypeptide(L)'
;MTSTTYESSAPYQRALDCSVPSQWQPQLRADLNELQRLRAAHLAAPPTVADPDKIAAMQARGRHAGTTKVERKRAAVAAVVGDNMQVVVKWDRSRRSRAEWLKRVMDDDAPAVGWRYIDNYLKTLSL
;
A
#
# COMPACT_ATOMS: atom_id res chain seq x y z
N MET A 1 19.85 31.23 -17.88
CA MET A 1 19.94 30.66 -19.24
C MET A 1 19.83 29.15 -19.11
N THR A 2 18.68 28.56 -19.46
CA THR A 2 18.44 27.11 -19.39
C THR A 2 18.77 26.48 -20.74
N SER A 3 19.89 25.75 -20.83
CA SER A 3 20.20 24.93 -22.02
C SER A 3 19.24 23.76 -22.09
N THR A 4 18.32 23.81 -23.05
CA THR A 4 17.49 22.67 -23.44
C THR A 4 18.34 21.80 -24.38
N THR A 5 18.95 20.74 -23.85
CA THR A 5 19.64 19.73 -24.67
C THR A 5 18.58 18.99 -25.50
N TYR A 6 18.49 19.30 -26.78
CA TYR A 6 17.65 18.55 -27.73
C TYR A 6 18.38 17.24 -28.04
N GLU A 7 17.99 16.14 -27.40
CA GLU A 7 18.50 14.81 -27.75
C GLU A 7 18.12 14.50 -29.20
N SER A 8 19.13 14.46 -30.08
CA SER A 8 18.93 14.12 -31.49
C SER A 8 18.58 12.64 -31.61
N SER A 9 17.42 12.34 -32.21
CA SER A 9 16.91 10.98 -32.45
C SER A 9 17.58 10.27 -33.65
N ALA A 10 18.55 10.91 -34.31
CA ALA A 10 19.26 10.40 -35.48
C ALA A 10 19.96 9.03 -35.30
N PRO A 11 20.61 8.69 -34.15
CA PRO A 11 21.25 7.39 -34.00
C PRO A 11 20.24 6.24 -33.85
N TYR A 12 19.06 6.49 -33.27
CA TYR A 12 18.00 5.48 -33.14
C TYR A 12 17.33 5.18 -34.49
N GLN A 13 17.12 6.21 -35.32
CA GLN A 13 16.57 6.05 -36.67
C GLN A 13 17.49 5.20 -37.58
N ARG A 14 18.82 5.37 -37.49
CA ARG A 14 19.76 4.52 -38.24
C ARG A 14 19.73 3.06 -37.82
N ALA A 15 19.52 2.75 -36.53
CA ALA A 15 19.44 1.37 -36.05
C ALA A 15 18.16 0.66 -36.51
N LEU A 16 17.05 1.39 -36.64
CA LEU A 16 15.78 0.86 -37.13
C LEU A 16 15.80 0.59 -38.64
N ASP A 17 16.45 1.46 -39.42
CA ASP A 17 16.59 1.30 -40.87
C ASP A 17 17.36 0.02 -41.25
N CYS A 18 18.23 -0.50 -40.37
CA CYS A 18 19.01 -1.72 -40.59
C CYS A 18 18.34 -3.01 -40.09
N SER A 19 17.27 -2.93 -39.28
CA SER A 19 16.71 -4.08 -38.56
C SER A 19 15.29 -4.47 -39.00
N VAL A 20 14.59 -3.59 -39.72
CA VAL A 20 13.20 -3.81 -40.15
C VAL A 20 13.11 -3.86 -41.67
N PRO A 21 12.38 -4.83 -42.26
CA PRO A 21 12.20 -4.91 -43.71
C PRO A 21 11.66 -3.61 -44.30
N SER A 22 12.23 -3.19 -45.44
CA SER A 22 12.04 -1.84 -46.03
C SER A 22 10.58 -1.45 -46.24
N GLN A 23 9.71 -2.42 -46.54
CA GLN A 23 8.27 -2.21 -46.72
C GLN A 23 7.53 -1.72 -45.47
N TRP A 24 8.07 -1.94 -44.26
CA TRP A 24 7.46 -1.53 -42.98
C TRP A 24 8.03 -0.21 -42.43
N GLN A 25 9.14 0.28 -43.00
CA GLN A 25 9.81 1.50 -42.54
C GLN A 25 8.92 2.76 -42.58
N PRO A 26 8.05 2.98 -43.59
CA PRO A 26 7.17 4.14 -43.62
C PRO A 26 6.17 4.18 -42.45
N GLN A 27 5.54 3.04 -42.14
CA GLN A 27 4.57 2.94 -41.04
C GLN A 27 5.27 3.13 -39.69
N LEU A 28 6.41 2.47 -39.48
CA LEU A 28 7.17 2.59 -38.24
C LEU A 28 7.62 4.03 -37.96
N ARG A 29 8.02 4.77 -39.00
CA ARG A 29 8.37 6.21 -38.87
C ARG A 29 7.15 7.06 -38.51
N ALA A 30 5.97 6.75 -39.08
CA ALA A 30 4.73 7.44 -38.73
C ALA A 30 4.35 7.21 -37.26
N ASP A 31 4.38 5.95 -36.81
CA ASP A 31 4.05 5.57 -35.44
C ASP A 31 5.00 6.21 -34.41
N LEU A 32 6.31 6.25 -34.71
CA LEU A 32 7.30 6.92 -33.85
C LEU A 32 7.07 8.43 -33.76
N ASN A 33 6.75 9.08 -34.87
CA ASN A 33 6.42 10.51 -34.89
C ASN A 33 5.14 10.80 -34.09
N GLU A 34 4.15 9.91 -34.18
CA GLU A 34 2.91 10.03 -33.41
C GLU A 34 3.16 9.85 -31.91
N LEU A 35 3.95 8.86 -31.51
CA LEU A 35 4.37 8.67 -30.12
C LEU A 35 5.15 9.87 -29.58
N GLN A 36 6.04 10.45 -30.38
CA GLN A 36 6.78 11.66 -30.00
C GLN A 36 5.83 12.86 -29.83
N ARG A 37 4.84 13.03 -30.72
CA ARG A 37 3.82 14.08 -30.59
C ARG A 37 2.95 13.89 -29.35
N LEU A 38 2.49 12.67 -29.07
CA LEU A 38 1.69 12.36 -27.88
C LEU A 38 2.48 12.60 -26.61
N ARG A 39 3.76 12.21 -26.57
CA ARG A 39 4.63 12.45 -25.43
C ARG A 39 4.87 13.95 -25.22
N ALA A 40 5.08 14.71 -26.28
CA ALA A 40 5.21 16.16 -26.22
C ALA A 40 3.91 16.83 -25.72
N ALA A 41 2.74 16.37 -26.20
CA ALA A 41 1.44 16.88 -25.75
C ALA A 41 1.18 16.56 -24.26
N HIS A 42 1.57 15.37 -23.80
CA HIS A 42 1.45 14.97 -22.39
C HIS A 42 2.41 15.75 -21.47
N LEU A 43 3.60 16.12 -21.96
CA LEU A 43 4.56 16.95 -21.22
C LEU A 43 4.19 18.44 -21.23
N ALA A 44 3.48 18.90 -22.27
CA ALA A 44 2.96 20.26 -22.37
C ALA A 44 1.66 20.48 -21.59
N ALA A 45 0.96 19.39 -21.22
CA ALA A 45 -0.15 19.46 -20.28
C ALA A 45 0.40 19.89 -18.90
N PRO A 46 -0.17 20.93 -18.25
CA PRO A 46 0.22 21.26 -16.89
C PRO A 46 0.03 20.01 -16.02
N PRO A 47 0.96 19.70 -15.10
CA PRO A 47 0.77 18.59 -14.20
C PRO A 47 -0.58 18.79 -13.53
N THR A 48 -1.48 17.82 -13.66
CA THR A 48 -2.76 17.82 -12.97
C THR A 48 -2.42 17.77 -11.48
N VAL A 49 -2.27 18.94 -10.86
CA VAL A 49 -1.99 19.07 -9.44
C VAL A 49 -3.18 18.43 -8.77
N ALA A 50 -2.96 17.24 -8.18
CA ALA A 50 -4.00 16.58 -7.42
C ALA A 50 -4.45 17.56 -6.34
N ASP A 51 -5.70 17.97 -6.43
CA ASP A 51 -6.34 18.93 -5.55
C ASP A 51 -5.96 18.63 -4.09
N PRO A 52 -5.33 19.57 -3.37
CA PRO A 52 -4.85 19.33 -2.01
C PRO A 52 -5.98 18.86 -1.07
N ASP A 53 -7.22 19.29 -1.32
CA ASP A 53 -8.38 18.87 -0.54
C ASP A 53 -8.74 17.41 -0.80
N LYS A 54 -8.57 16.93 -2.04
CA LYS A 54 -8.76 15.50 -2.36
C LYS A 54 -7.68 14.64 -1.72
N ILE A 55 -6.44 15.11 -1.68
CA ILE A 55 -5.34 14.41 -1.00
C ILE A 55 -5.62 14.34 0.51
N ALA A 56 -6.00 15.46 1.12
CA ALA A 56 -6.33 15.53 2.54
C ALA A 56 -7.52 14.61 2.88
N ALA A 57 -8.59 14.62 2.07
CA ALA A 57 -9.74 13.74 2.25
C ALA A 57 -9.37 12.26 2.12
N MET A 58 -8.51 11.89 1.17
CA MET A 58 -8.02 10.53 1.01
C MET A 58 -7.19 10.09 2.23
N GLN A 59 -6.30 10.94 2.73
CA GLN A 59 -5.52 10.67 3.94
C GLN A 59 -6.42 10.52 5.18
N ALA A 60 -7.43 11.39 5.33
CA ALA A 60 -8.39 11.32 6.44
C ALA A 60 -9.18 9.99 6.41
N ARG A 61 -9.66 9.58 5.23
CA ARG A 61 -10.32 8.28 5.04
C ARG A 61 -9.39 7.11 5.36
N GLY A 62 -8.12 7.19 4.91
CA GLY A 62 -7.10 6.18 5.21
C GLY A 62 -6.84 6.05 6.72
N ARG A 63 -6.72 7.17 7.43
CA ARG A 63 -6.56 7.21 8.89
C ARG A 63 -7.77 6.61 9.60
N HIS A 64 -8.98 7.02 9.23
CA HIS A 64 -10.22 6.47 9.79
C HIS A 64 -10.33 4.96 9.57
N ALA A 65 -10.07 4.47 8.35
CA ALA A 65 -10.09 3.04 8.08
C ALA A 65 -9.03 2.28 8.91
N GLY A 66 -7.86 2.90 9.14
CA GLY A 66 -6.81 2.37 10.01
C GLY A 66 -7.24 2.30 11.48
N THR A 67 -7.82 3.37 12.02
CA THR A 67 -8.31 3.41 13.41
C THR A 67 -9.43 2.39 13.62
N THR A 68 -10.40 2.31 12.71
CA THR A 68 -11.48 1.32 12.80
C THR A 68 -10.94 -0.12 12.82
N LYS A 69 -9.88 -0.43 12.06
CA LYS A 69 -9.26 -1.77 12.10
C LYS A 69 -8.60 -2.06 13.44
N VAL A 70 -7.90 -1.10 14.03
CA VAL A 70 -7.27 -1.24 15.34
C VAL A 70 -8.32 -1.39 16.44
N GLU A 71 -9.38 -0.58 16.40
CA GLU A 71 -10.50 -0.64 17.34
C GLU A 71 -11.21 -1.98 17.29
N ARG A 72 -11.49 -2.53 16.10
CA ARG A 72 -12.09 -3.87 15.96
C ARG A 72 -11.21 -4.96 16.57
N LYS A 73 -9.89 -4.90 16.36
CA LYS A 73 -8.96 -5.85 16.99
C LYS A 73 -8.97 -5.72 18.51
N ARG A 74 -8.95 -4.49 19.02
CA ARG A 74 -9.00 -4.23 20.47
C ARG A 74 -10.30 -4.74 21.08
N ALA A 75 -11.44 -4.46 20.44
CA ALA A 75 -12.75 -4.90 20.89
C ALA A 75 -12.87 -6.43 20.92
N ALA A 76 -12.37 -7.12 19.90
CA ALA A 76 -12.36 -8.59 19.86
C ALA A 76 -11.51 -9.19 21.00
N VAL A 77 -10.32 -8.64 21.26
CA VAL A 77 -9.48 -9.09 22.39
C VAL A 77 -10.16 -8.78 23.72
N ALA A 78 -10.76 -7.59 23.86
CA ALA A 78 -11.44 -7.19 25.09
C ALA A 78 -12.62 -8.11 25.43
N ALA A 79 -13.43 -8.49 24.44
CA ALA A 79 -14.55 -9.41 24.61
C ALA A 79 -14.07 -10.77 25.13
N VAL A 80 -13.11 -11.40 24.45
CA VAL A 80 -12.61 -12.73 24.84
C VAL A 80 -11.90 -12.71 26.19
N VAL A 81 -11.17 -11.64 26.52
CA VAL A 81 -10.58 -11.46 27.85
C VAL A 81 -11.67 -11.30 28.91
N GLY A 82 -12.76 -10.57 28.62
CA GLY A 82 -13.91 -10.44 29.50
C GLY A 82 -14.56 -11.78 29.81
N ASP A 83 -14.85 -12.58 28.77
CA ASP A 83 -15.48 -13.90 28.89
C ASP A 83 -14.60 -14.89 29.67
N ASN A 84 -13.28 -14.73 29.62
CA ASN A 84 -12.31 -15.63 30.22
C ASN A 84 -11.54 -15.01 31.40
N MET A 85 -12.02 -13.90 31.98
CA MET A 85 -11.26 -13.08 32.93
C MET A 85 -10.73 -13.88 34.12
N GLN A 86 -11.54 -14.79 34.67
CA GLN A 86 -11.13 -15.61 35.82
C GLN A 86 -9.92 -16.51 35.52
N VAL A 87 -9.86 -17.07 34.30
CA VAL A 87 -8.75 -17.92 33.85
C VAL A 87 -7.51 -17.07 33.60
N VAL A 88 -7.68 -15.88 33.01
CA VAL A 88 -6.59 -14.95 32.70
C VAL A 88 -5.91 -14.43 33.98
N VAL A 89 -6.69 -14.11 35.01
CA VAL A 89 -6.20 -13.61 36.31
C VAL A 89 -5.50 -14.70 37.11
N LYS A 90 -6.04 -15.92 37.11
CA LYS A 90 -5.48 -17.06 37.87
C LYS A 90 -4.36 -17.80 37.13
N TRP A 91 -3.93 -17.28 35.98
CA TRP A 91 -2.92 -17.93 35.15
C TRP A 91 -1.56 -17.92 35.84
N ASP A 92 -1.03 -19.09 36.14
CA ASP A 92 0.20 -19.28 36.93
C ASP A 92 1.46 -19.54 36.08
N ARG A 93 1.28 -19.80 34.78
CA ARG A 93 2.38 -20.01 33.83
C ARG A 93 2.93 -18.68 33.30
N SER A 94 3.67 -18.73 32.19
CA SER A 94 4.24 -17.52 31.59
C SER A 94 3.18 -16.62 30.94
N ARG A 95 3.40 -15.30 30.96
CA ARG A 95 2.52 -14.33 30.24
C ARG A 95 2.37 -14.67 28.76
N ARG A 96 3.46 -15.13 28.12
CA ARG A 96 3.44 -15.56 26.72
C ARG A 96 2.47 -16.73 26.51
N SER A 97 2.53 -17.74 27.38
CA SER A 97 1.63 -18.90 27.28
C SER A 97 0.15 -18.52 27.47
N ARG A 98 -0.13 -17.52 28.31
CA ARG A 98 -1.47 -16.95 28.48
C ARG A 98 -1.96 -16.26 27.22
N ALA A 99 -1.11 -15.44 26.59
CA ALA A 99 -1.45 -14.75 25.35
C ALA A 99 -1.61 -15.72 24.16
N GLU A 100 -0.79 -16.78 24.09
CA GLU A 100 -0.92 -17.85 23.10
C GLU A 100 -2.18 -18.71 23.34
N TRP A 101 -2.57 -18.94 24.59
CA TRP A 101 -3.83 -19.58 24.93
C TRP A 101 -5.02 -18.72 24.50
N LEU A 102 -5.06 -17.44 24.87
CA LEU A 102 -6.11 -16.51 24.43
C LEU A 102 -6.21 -16.43 22.91
N LYS A 103 -5.06 -16.42 22.21
CA LYS A 103 -5.04 -16.45 20.75
C LYS A 103 -5.78 -17.69 20.20
N ARG A 104 -5.55 -18.87 20.80
CA ARG A 104 -6.24 -20.11 20.40
C ARG A 104 -7.73 -20.07 20.71
N VAL A 105 -8.14 -19.45 21.81
CA VAL A 105 -9.56 -19.24 22.14
C VAL A 105 -10.24 -18.29 21.15
N MET A 106 -9.50 -17.33 20.60
CA MET A 106 -9.97 -16.36 19.61
C MET A 106 -10.05 -16.90 18.17
N ASP A 107 -9.35 -17.99 17.83
CA ASP A 107 -9.08 -18.43 16.44
C ASP A 107 -10.35 -18.83 15.64
N ASP A 108 -11.53 -18.94 16.28
CA ASP A 108 -12.79 -19.27 15.59
C ASP A 108 -13.54 -18.05 15.01
N ASP A 109 -13.39 -16.83 15.56
CA ASP A 109 -14.24 -15.68 15.19
C ASP A 109 -13.51 -14.32 15.08
N ALA A 110 -12.22 -14.24 15.45
CA ALA A 110 -11.53 -12.97 15.56
C ALA A 110 -10.72 -12.57 14.31
N PRO A 111 -10.52 -11.26 14.06
CA PRO A 111 -9.55 -10.78 13.08
C PRO A 111 -8.17 -11.39 13.36
N ALA A 112 -7.30 -11.55 12.35
CA ALA A 112 -5.93 -12.02 12.57
C ALA A 112 -5.17 -11.15 13.60
N VAL A 113 -5.20 -11.61 14.86
CA VAL A 113 -4.55 -11.01 16.01
C VAL A 113 -3.42 -11.94 16.44
N GLY A 114 -2.19 -11.43 16.44
CA GLY A 114 -1.05 -12.19 16.94
C GLY A 114 -0.99 -12.20 18.48
N TRP A 115 -0.44 -13.26 19.06
CA TRP A 115 -0.26 -13.38 20.52
C TRP A 115 0.51 -12.18 21.13
N ARG A 116 1.43 -11.56 20.38
CA ARG A 116 2.16 -10.35 20.83
C ARG A 116 1.23 -9.17 21.09
N TYR A 117 0.21 -9.00 20.26
CA TYR A 117 -0.78 -7.93 20.44
C TYR A 117 -1.60 -8.18 21.70
N ILE A 118 -2.00 -9.43 21.93
CA ILE A 118 -2.74 -9.85 23.14
C ILE A 118 -1.88 -9.65 24.39
N ASP A 119 -0.61 -10.07 24.40
CA ASP A 119 0.31 -9.84 25.53
C ASP A 119 0.44 -8.34 25.84
N ASN A 120 0.56 -7.48 24.82
CA ASN A 120 0.61 -6.04 25.03
C ASN A 120 -0.71 -5.48 25.56
N TYR A 121 -1.86 -5.97 25.08
CA TYR A 121 -3.16 -5.59 25.61
C TYR A 121 -3.30 -5.98 27.09
N LEU A 122 -2.93 -7.21 27.47
CA LEU A 122 -2.98 -7.66 28.87
C LEU A 122 -2.07 -6.81 29.78
N LYS A 123 -0.89 -6.42 29.31
CA LYS A 123 -0.02 -5.48 30.04
C LYS A 123 -0.72 -4.15 30.32
N THR A 124 -1.51 -3.63 29.38
CA THR A 124 -2.27 -2.37 29.62
C THR A 124 -3.32 -2.52 30.71
N LEU A 125 -3.76 -3.74 31.00
CA LEU A 125 -4.68 -4.06 32.08
C LEU A 125 -3.96 -4.46 33.38
N SER A 126 -2.62 -4.44 33.40
CA SER A 126 -1.80 -4.95 34.50
C SER A 126 -2.10 -6.40 34.88
N LEU A 127 -2.51 -7.20 33.89
CA LEU A 127 -2.78 -8.63 34.01
C LEU A 127 -1.57 -9.45 33.60
#